data_AF-A0A519S0H3-F1
#
_entry.id   AF-A0A519S0H3-F1
#
_cell.length_a   1.000
_cell.length_b   1.000
_cell.length_c   1.000
_cell.angle_alpha   90.00
_cell.angle_beta   90.00
_cell.angle_gamma   90.00
#
_symmetry.space_group_name_H-M   'P 1'
#
loop_
_entity.id
_entity.type
_entity.pdbx_description
1 polymer ?
#
loop_
_entity_poly.entity_id
_entity_poly.type
_entity_poly.pdbx_seq_one_letter_code
_entity_poly.pdbx_strand_id
1 'polypeptide(L)'
;MKKILITSIIVLHTAIMNAQQHNQILKAKIDSLLQIDQLVQQNMIDAYQKNALRSIIDNLEKVKSETFFRHIVILKGMVSTYGLPTYTLVGEKSSNNFIAMVNHSFADPKFQRE
;
A
#
# COMPACT_ATOMS: atom_id res chain seq x y z
N MET A 1 24.34 -10.20 -43.22
CA MET A 1 24.85 -9.87 -41.87
C MET A 1 24.02 -8.82 -41.14
N LYS A 2 23.58 -7.71 -41.78
CA LYS A 2 22.74 -6.68 -41.12
C LYS A 2 21.39 -7.17 -40.57
N LYS A 3 20.74 -8.16 -41.21
CA LYS A 3 19.44 -8.70 -40.74
C LYS A 3 19.53 -9.49 -39.43
N ILE A 4 20.64 -10.17 -39.17
CA ILE A 4 20.85 -10.98 -37.94
C ILE A 4 21.09 -10.06 -36.73
N LEU A 5 21.72 -8.90 -36.93
CA LEU A 5 21.92 -7.92 -35.85
C LEU A 5 20.62 -7.29 -35.35
N ILE A 6 19.67 -7.02 -36.26
CA ILE A 6 18.40 -6.36 -35.92
C ILE A 6 17.49 -7.31 -35.13
N THR A 7 17.46 -8.60 -35.47
CA THR A 7 16.65 -9.60 -34.75
C THR A 7 17.14 -9.80 -33.32
N SER A 8 18.46 -9.79 -33.09
CA SER A 8 19.05 -9.93 -31.75
C SER A 8 18.74 -8.74 -30.84
N ILE A 9 18.63 -7.52 -31.39
CA ILE A 9 18.26 -6.31 -30.62
C ILE A 9 16.79 -6.37 -30.17
N ILE A 10 15.89 -6.89 -31.00
CA ILE A 10 14.45 -6.97 -30.68
C ILE A 10 14.18 -7.98 -29.56
N VAL A 11 14.88 -9.13 -29.56
CA VAL A 11 14.74 -10.16 -28.52
C VAL A 11 15.28 -9.68 -27.16
N LEU A 12 16.30 -8.80 -27.16
CA LEU A 12 16.82 -8.22 -25.92
C LEU A 12 15.84 -7.21 -25.28
N HIS A 13 15.11 -6.44 -26.10
CA HIS A 13 14.14 -5.46 -25.60
C HIS A 13 12.92 -6.12 -24.94
N THR A 14 12.42 -7.23 -25.50
CA THR A 14 11.26 -7.94 -24.93
C THR A 14 11.59 -8.68 -23.63
N ALA A 15 12.83 -9.18 -23.48
CA ALA A 15 13.29 -9.78 -22.23
C ALA A 15 13.39 -8.75 -21.08
N ILE A 16 13.79 -7.51 -21.38
CA ILE A 16 13.88 -6.43 -20.40
C ILE A 16 12.48 -5.97 -19.95
N MET A 17 11.50 -5.91 -20.86
CA MET A 17 10.12 -5.54 -20.50
C MET A 17 9.40 -6.61 -19.65
N ASN A 18 9.72 -7.90 -19.83
CA ASN A 18 9.19 -8.98 -18.99
C ASN A 18 9.81 -9.01 -17.57
N ALA A 19 11.02 -8.49 -17.39
CA ALA A 19 11.69 -8.44 -16.09
C ALA A 19 11.14 -7.35 -15.14
N GLN A 20 10.26 -6.46 -15.63
CA GLN A 20 9.69 -5.34 -14.86
C GLN A 20 8.15 -5.30 -14.86
N GLN A 21 7.47 -6.43 -15.10
CA GLN A 21 6.04 -6.51 -14.81
C GLN A 21 5.81 -6.61 -13.30
N HIS A 22 5.88 -5.47 -12.61
CA HIS A 22 5.42 -5.38 -11.23
C HIS A 22 3.97 -5.88 -11.14
N ASN A 23 3.63 -6.54 -10.05
CA ASN A 23 2.28 -6.99 -9.76
C ASN A 23 1.36 -5.77 -9.60
N GLN A 24 0.77 -5.33 -10.71
CA GLN A 24 -0.03 -4.09 -10.77
C GLN A 24 -1.25 -4.14 -9.86
N ILE A 25 -1.84 -5.33 -9.67
CA ILE A 25 -2.98 -5.53 -8.79
C ILE A 25 -2.56 -5.31 -7.33
N LEU A 26 -1.48 -5.96 -6.90
CA LEU A 26 -0.96 -5.81 -5.54
C LEU A 26 -0.52 -4.36 -5.29
N LYS A 27 0.17 -3.75 -6.26
CA LYS A 27 0.53 -2.34 -6.24
C LYS A 27 -0.67 -1.42 -6.02
N ALA A 28 -1.71 -1.54 -6.85
CA ALA A 28 -2.91 -0.72 -6.75
C ALA A 28 -3.62 -0.90 -5.40
N LYS A 29 -3.63 -2.13 -4.90
CA LYS A 29 -4.21 -2.44 -3.58
C LYS A 29 -3.44 -1.76 -2.45
N ILE A 30 -2.10 -1.84 -2.45
CA ILE A 30 -1.27 -1.17 -1.43
C ILE A 30 -1.46 0.35 -1.48
N ASP A 31 -1.41 0.94 -2.68
CA ASP A 31 -1.55 2.38 -2.84
C ASP A 31 -2.94 2.86 -2.38
N SER A 32 -4.00 2.08 -2.64
CA SER A 32 -5.36 2.38 -2.18
C SER A 32 -5.49 2.32 -0.65
N LEU A 33 -4.85 1.34 0.01
CA LEU A 33 -4.88 1.26 1.48
C LEU A 33 -4.26 2.51 2.11
N LEU A 34 -3.12 2.98 1.59
CA LEU A 34 -2.49 4.20 2.10
C LEU A 34 -3.35 5.44 1.86
N GLN A 35 -3.98 5.57 0.68
CA GLN A 35 -4.88 6.69 0.40
C GLN A 35 -6.06 6.73 1.37
N ILE A 36 -6.65 5.57 1.68
CA ILE A 36 -7.75 5.49 2.64
C ILE A 36 -7.27 5.86 4.05
N ASP A 37 -6.10 5.36 4.47
CA ASP A 37 -5.51 5.68 5.78
C ASP A 37 -5.30 7.20 5.93
N GLN A 38 -4.67 7.82 4.92
CA GLN A 38 -4.43 9.27 4.87
C GLN A 38 -5.73 10.07 4.86
N LEU A 39 -6.75 9.63 4.11
CA LEU A 39 -8.05 10.30 4.07
C LEU A 39 -8.72 10.33 5.44
N VAL A 40 -8.69 9.21 6.17
CA VAL A 40 -9.30 9.16 7.49
C VAL A 40 -8.55 10.04 8.50
N GLN A 41 -7.22 10.07 8.43
CA GLN A 41 -6.41 11.00 9.23
C GLN A 41 -6.71 12.46 8.87
N GLN A 42 -6.84 12.80 7.58
CA GLN A 42 -7.18 14.15 7.15
C GLN A 42 -8.57 14.56 7.63
N ASN A 43 -9.57 13.68 7.57
CA ASN A 43 -10.91 13.96 8.08
C ASN A 43 -10.91 14.29 9.58
N MET A 44 -10.07 13.62 10.37
CA MET A 44 -9.88 13.95 11.79
C MET A 44 -9.27 15.34 11.97
N ILE A 45 -8.20 15.65 11.23
CA ILE A 45 -7.53 16.95 11.28
C ILE A 45 -8.51 18.07 10.93
N ASP A 46 -9.25 17.92 9.83
CA ASP A 46 -10.24 18.88 9.37
C ASP A 46 -11.34 19.10 10.41
N ALA A 47 -11.83 18.04 11.05
CA ALA A 47 -12.86 18.12 12.06
C ALA A 47 -12.37 18.90 13.30
N TYR A 48 -11.12 18.69 13.73
CA TYR A 48 -10.53 19.48 14.80
C TYR A 48 -10.34 20.96 14.41
N GLN A 49 -9.79 21.22 13.22
CA GLN A 49 -9.57 22.59 12.74
C GLN A 49 -10.88 23.39 12.60
N LYS A 50 -11.98 22.71 12.26
CA LYS A 50 -13.31 23.31 12.13
C LYS A 50 -14.10 23.35 13.43
N ASN A 51 -13.51 22.96 14.56
CA ASN A 51 -14.20 22.84 15.85
C ASN A 51 -15.51 22.03 15.76
N ALA A 52 -15.46 20.90 15.04
CA ALA A 52 -16.61 20.04 14.85
C ALA A 52 -17.20 19.58 16.19
N LEU A 53 -18.50 19.26 16.19
CA LEU A 53 -19.18 18.72 17.36
C LEU A 53 -18.49 17.44 17.85
N ARG A 54 -18.48 17.23 19.16
CA ARG A 54 -17.85 16.05 19.78
C ARG A 54 -18.36 14.73 19.18
N SER A 55 -19.66 14.64 18.88
CA SER A 55 -20.27 13.47 18.25
C SER A 55 -19.70 13.15 16.85
N ILE A 56 -19.28 14.17 16.09
CA ILE A 56 -18.63 13.98 14.78
C ILE A 56 -17.21 13.43 14.99
N ILE A 57 -16.47 13.99 15.95
CA ILE A 57 -15.13 13.51 16.31
C ILE A 57 -15.19 12.04 16.76
N ASP A 58 -16.14 11.69 17.63
CA ASP A 58 -16.29 10.31 18.12
C ASP A 58 -16.65 9.34 16.98
N ASN A 59 -17.46 9.77 16.00
CA ASN A 59 -17.76 8.97 14.82
C ASN A 59 -16.52 8.75 13.93
N LEU A 60 -15.75 9.81 13.67
CA LEU A 60 -14.53 9.72 12.87
C LEU A 60 -13.46 8.86 13.56
N GLU A 61 -13.36 8.93 14.89
CA GLU A 61 -12.46 8.08 15.68
C GLU A 61 -12.83 6.59 15.53
N LYS A 62 -14.15 6.28 15.53
CA LYS A 62 -14.64 4.92 15.23
C LYS A 62 -14.30 4.48 13.80
N VAL A 63 -14.53 5.34 12.80
CA VAL A 63 -14.19 5.05 11.39
C VAL A 63 -12.70 4.79 11.23
N LYS A 64 -11.84 5.58 11.89
CA LYS A 64 -10.39 5.38 11.94
C LYS A 64 -10.03 4.03 12.51
N SER A 65 -10.58 3.69 13.68
CA SER A 65 -10.31 2.40 14.33
C SER A 65 -10.75 1.21 13.48
N GLU A 66 -11.95 1.24 12.90
CA GLU A 66 -12.43 0.17 12.02
C GLU A 66 -11.61 0.02 10.75
N THR A 67 -11.20 1.14 10.14
CA THR A 67 -10.36 1.15 8.94
C THR A 67 -9.01 0.50 9.23
N PHE A 68 -8.41 0.87 10.35
CA PHE A 68 -7.16 0.30 10.82
C PHE A 68 -7.23 -1.22 11.03
N PHE A 69 -8.24 -1.70 11.76
CA PHE A 69 -8.44 -3.14 11.98
C PHE A 69 -8.66 -3.91 10.67
N ARG A 70 -9.40 -3.34 9.71
CA ARG A 70 -9.58 -3.96 8.39
C ARG A 70 -8.26 -4.03 7.62
N HIS A 71 -7.47 -2.95 7.64
CA HIS A 71 -6.20 -2.87 6.92
C HIS A 71 -5.19 -3.90 7.44
N ILE A 72 -5.11 -4.09 8.76
CA ILE A 72 -4.31 -5.14 9.38
C ILE A 72 -4.54 -6.52 8.75
N VAL A 73 -5.81 -6.93 8.64
CA VAL A 73 -6.17 -8.27 8.13
C VAL A 73 -5.74 -8.38 6.66
N ILE A 74 -5.94 -7.30 5.90
CA ILE A 74 -5.54 -7.24 4.49
C ILE A 74 -4.01 -7.33 4.34
N LEU A 75 -3.25 -6.59 5.15
CA LEU A 75 -1.78 -6.59 5.13
C LEU A 75 -1.22 -7.96 5.51
N LYS A 76 -1.75 -8.60 6.56
CA LYS A 76 -1.40 -9.99 6.94
C LYS A 76 -1.67 -10.95 5.78
N GLY A 77 -2.82 -10.82 5.12
CA GLY A 77 -3.17 -11.63 3.93
C GLY A 77 -2.20 -11.42 2.76
N MET A 78 -1.76 -10.18 2.51
CA MET A 78 -0.73 -9.87 1.50
C MET A 78 0.58 -10.56 1.83
N VAL A 79 1.07 -10.47 3.08
CA VAL A 79 2.31 -11.13 3.50
C VAL A 79 2.21 -12.64 3.37
N SER A 80 1.08 -13.23 3.77
CA SER A 80 0.86 -14.67 3.65
C SER A 80 0.83 -15.17 2.20
N THR A 81 0.43 -14.32 1.25
CA THR A 81 0.27 -14.71 -0.16
C THR A 81 1.52 -14.44 -0.99
N TYR A 82 2.19 -13.31 -0.74
CA TYR A 82 3.26 -12.79 -1.58
C TYR A 82 4.61 -12.64 -0.86
N GLY A 83 4.66 -12.90 0.45
CA GLY A 83 5.75 -12.42 1.29
C GLY A 83 5.72 -10.89 1.46
N LEU A 84 6.81 -10.31 1.93
CA LEU A 84 6.95 -8.85 2.01
C LEU A 84 6.98 -8.25 0.58
N PRO A 85 6.09 -7.30 0.24
CA PRO A 85 6.10 -6.67 -1.08
C PRO A 85 7.37 -5.83 -1.30
N THR A 86 8.34 -6.39 -2.03
CA THR A 86 9.62 -5.75 -2.33
C THR A 86 9.55 -4.79 -3.53
N TYR A 87 10.62 -4.04 -3.77
CA TYR A 87 10.74 -3.14 -4.92
C TYR A 87 10.61 -3.88 -6.26
N THR A 88 11.16 -5.08 -6.35
CA THR A 88 11.06 -5.92 -7.55
C THR A 88 9.64 -6.43 -7.81
N LEU A 89 8.80 -6.53 -6.77
CA LEU A 89 7.43 -7.04 -6.90
C LEU A 89 6.42 -5.92 -7.21
N VAL A 90 6.50 -4.78 -6.52
CA VAL A 90 5.47 -3.72 -6.57
C VAL A 90 6.03 -2.34 -6.94
N GLY A 91 7.32 -2.23 -7.19
CA GLY A 91 8.02 -0.96 -7.35
C GLY A 91 8.31 -0.28 -6.00
N GLU A 92 9.32 0.60 -6.01
CA GLU A 92 9.80 1.30 -4.81
C GLU A 92 8.69 2.03 -4.05
N LYS A 93 7.92 2.87 -4.75
CA LYS A 93 6.84 3.66 -4.15
C LYS A 93 5.86 2.79 -3.35
N SER A 94 5.35 1.72 -3.96
CA SER A 94 4.33 0.90 -3.30
C SER A 94 4.91 0.00 -2.22
N SER A 95 6.16 -0.41 -2.34
CA SER A 95 6.84 -1.11 -1.26
C SER A 95 7.02 -0.19 -0.04
N ASN A 96 7.43 1.07 -0.24
CA ASN A 96 7.51 2.05 0.84
C ASN A 96 6.14 2.35 1.46
N ASN A 97 5.08 2.45 0.63
CA ASN A 97 3.70 2.59 1.11
C ASN A 97 3.28 1.40 1.98
N PHE A 98 3.65 0.18 1.59
CA PHE A 98 3.38 -1.02 2.38
C PHE A 98 4.04 -0.95 3.76
N ILE A 99 5.33 -0.58 3.80
CA ILE A 99 6.06 -0.43 5.07
C ILE A 99 5.42 0.65 5.96
N ALA A 100 5.00 1.79 5.40
CA ALA A 100 4.29 2.82 6.15
C ALA A 100 2.99 2.28 6.79
N MET A 101 2.19 1.54 6.02
CA MET A 101 0.95 0.92 6.50
C MET A 101 1.19 -0.11 7.62
N VAL A 102 2.26 -0.90 7.50
CA VAL A 102 2.68 -1.86 8.52
C VAL A 102 3.12 -1.14 9.79
N ASN A 103 3.90 -0.05 9.69
CA ASN A 103 4.33 0.73 10.84
C ASN A 103 3.17 1.41 11.58
N HIS A 104 2.18 1.94 10.84
CA HIS A 104 0.95 2.42 11.45
C HIS A 104 0.27 1.28 12.24
N SER A 105 0.24 0.06 11.67
CA SER A 105 -0.36 -1.13 12.28
C SER A 105 0.30 -1.56 13.60
N PHE A 106 1.64 -1.44 13.70
CA PHE A 106 2.42 -1.82 14.88
C PHE A 106 2.38 -0.79 16.03
N ALA A 107 2.00 0.46 15.77
CA ALA A 107 1.95 1.52 16.78
C ALA A 107 0.77 1.36 17.77
N ASP A 108 -0.18 0.45 17.53
CA ASP A 108 -1.26 0.12 18.47
C ASP A 108 -0.81 -0.99 19.46
N PRO A 109 -0.77 -0.75 20.78
CA PRO A 109 -0.40 -1.76 21.79
C PRO A 109 -1.26 -3.05 21.77
N LYS A 110 -2.45 -3.03 21.15
CA LYS A 110 -3.25 -4.25 20.94
C LYS A 110 -2.60 -5.21 19.94
N PHE A 111 -1.75 -4.71 19.06
CA PHE A 111 -1.05 -5.48 18.03
C PHE A 111 0.15 -6.26 18.56
N GLN A 112 0.71 -5.85 19.69
CA GLN A 112 1.90 -6.48 20.30
C GLN A 112 1.59 -7.75 21.10
N ARG A 113 0.31 -8.16 21.15
CA ARG A 113 -0.17 -9.32 21.93
C ARG A 113 -0.48 -10.56 21.10
N GLU A 114 -0.26 -10.51 19.79
CA GLU A 114 -0.28 -11.65 18.87
C GLU A 114 1.13 -11.93 18.35
#